data_AF-A0A954Z930-F1
#
_entry.id   AF-A0A954Z930-F1
#
_cell.length_a   1.000
_cell.length_b   1.000
_cell.length_c   1.000
_cell.angle_alpha   90.00
_cell.angle_beta   90.00
_cell.angle_gamma   90.00
#
_symmetry.space_group_name_H-M   'P 1'
#
loop_
_entity.id
_entity.type
_entity.pdbx_description
1 polymer ?
#
loop_
_entity_poly.entity_id
_entity_poly.type
_entity_poly.pdbx_seq_one_letter_code
_entity_poly.pdbx_strand_id
1 'polypeptide(L)'
;MRKLIAIFSIALTSLWASKAYAYYANGRWVSTALGESGPMGKPVEVTWGFALDGTEIPGADANGLIGFLDAAFGDGGQPSLESRPWFQLFADAFGRWEALSGLMLIYEPNDDGAPLRGAAGELGVRADIRIGGTWIDGPSGTLASTGFIPDADVTLDIGDGAYYGNPLPAGLYQNIHNTLTHEIGHALGLGHVEAPQAVFLMEPLVNAAIFGPQLDDVRGIQHLYGDAFEKAFDGVGNDALTNAIDLGGLSPGGTLSVGDDAATGLFVLRDETDFVSLSSEQDVDVYAFGLEVPSFVTIDVAPLGGSYTERNATSNDFVVTNAGAVSDLRLELWSERAGTFTRVAAIDAEPKAQGETLFNVPLSLTGRYLMRVSGDADGAQLYSLSATARVIDGDFTLDGIVDGEDLLAWQRTAFFDADALLEVWQGGFGATLASSEIHVVPEPQGLLLGLLACGTTVSLRAVGRTRRSSVARGR
;
A
#
# COMPACT_ATOMS: atom_id res chain seq x y z
N MET A 1 -36.32 52.91 2.00
CA MET A 1 -36.88 51.57 2.28
C MET A 1 -36.63 50.68 1.06
N ARG A 2 -36.35 49.39 1.30
CA ARG A 2 -35.93 48.31 0.36
C ARG A 2 -34.42 48.20 0.13
N LYS A 3 -33.75 47.53 1.09
CA LYS A 3 -32.48 46.83 0.87
C LYS A 3 -32.81 45.51 0.17
N LEU A 4 -32.22 45.24 -0.99
CA LEU A 4 -32.23 43.93 -1.62
C LEU A 4 -31.25 43.03 -0.84
N ILE A 5 -31.74 41.90 -0.35
CA ILE A 5 -30.95 40.80 0.19
C ILE A 5 -30.53 39.96 -1.02
N ALA A 6 -29.24 39.90 -1.32
CA ALA A 6 -28.69 38.93 -2.25
C ALA A 6 -28.51 37.61 -1.50
N ILE A 7 -29.38 36.64 -1.80
CA ILE A 7 -29.23 35.26 -1.37
C ILE A 7 -28.18 34.64 -2.30
N PHE A 8 -27.00 34.33 -1.77
CA PHE A 8 -26.02 33.50 -2.45
C PHE A 8 -26.51 32.05 -2.35
N SER A 9 -27.04 31.52 -3.45
CA SER A 9 -27.26 30.09 -3.60
C SER A 9 -25.89 29.40 -3.66
N ILE A 10 -25.52 28.69 -2.59
CA ILE A 10 -24.43 27.71 -2.64
C ILE A 10 -24.88 26.61 -3.60
N ALA A 11 -24.26 26.56 -4.77
CA ALA A 11 -24.41 25.43 -5.67
C ALA A 11 -23.81 24.21 -4.98
N LEU A 12 -24.67 23.33 -4.50
CA LEU A 12 -24.29 22.00 -4.04
C LEU A 12 -23.87 21.21 -5.29
N THR A 13 -22.60 21.31 -5.68
CA THR A 13 -22.02 20.35 -6.61
C THR A 13 -22.02 19.02 -5.89
N SER A 14 -22.86 18.10 -6.32
CA SER A 14 -22.75 16.69 -5.97
C SER A 14 -21.36 16.23 -6.44
N LEU A 15 -20.39 16.25 -5.52
CA LEU A 15 -19.15 15.52 -5.64
C LEU A 15 -19.56 14.06 -5.74
N TRP A 16 -19.53 13.52 -6.95
CA TRP A 16 -19.55 12.08 -7.13
C TRP A 16 -18.30 11.59 -6.40
N ALA A 17 -18.50 10.91 -5.26
CA ALA A 17 -17.40 10.25 -4.59
C ALA A 17 -16.78 9.29 -5.62
N SER A 18 -15.52 9.52 -5.98
CA SER A 18 -14.73 8.54 -6.69
C SER A 18 -14.78 7.23 -5.91
N LYS A 19 -14.84 6.10 -6.61
CA LYS A 19 -14.65 4.81 -5.95
C LYS A 19 -13.26 4.82 -5.29
N ALA A 20 -13.15 4.26 -4.09
CA ALA A 20 -11.88 4.18 -3.38
C ALA A 20 -11.21 2.80 -3.54
N TYR A 21 -11.99 1.81 -3.96
CA TYR A 21 -11.49 0.49 -4.33
C TYR A 21 -11.02 0.55 -5.78
N ALA A 22 -9.74 0.34 -6.00
CA ALA A 22 -9.20 -0.01 -7.31
C ALA A 22 -8.18 -1.11 -7.08
N TYR A 23 -8.37 -2.17 -7.85
CA TYR A 23 -7.90 -3.56 -7.82
C TYR A 23 -9.13 -4.44 -8.04
N TYR A 24 -9.00 -5.48 -8.84
CA TYR A 24 -10.09 -6.40 -9.11
C TYR A 24 -9.83 -7.74 -8.41
N ALA A 25 -10.68 -8.10 -7.46
CA ALA A 25 -10.61 -9.39 -6.77
C ALA A 25 -11.51 -10.42 -7.47
N ASN A 26 -10.90 -11.49 -7.97
CA ASN A 26 -11.54 -12.66 -8.58
C ASN A 26 -11.73 -13.84 -7.62
N GLY A 27 -11.33 -13.68 -6.36
CA GLY A 27 -11.47 -14.69 -5.32
C GLY A 27 -10.31 -14.60 -4.34
N ARG A 28 -10.30 -15.52 -3.38
CA ARG A 28 -9.14 -15.78 -2.51
C ARG A 28 -9.14 -17.24 -2.12
N TRP A 29 -7.98 -17.73 -1.72
CA TRP A 29 -7.87 -19.06 -1.12
C TRP A 29 -8.65 -19.11 0.18
N VAL A 30 -9.65 -19.99 0.23
CA VAL A 30 -10.46 -20.26 1.44
C VAL A 30 -10.11 -21.59 2.11
N SER A 31 -9.49 -22.48 1.35
CA SER A 31 -9.02 -23.81 1.78
C SER A 31 -7.83 -24.18 0.90
N THR A 32 -6.76 -24.68 1.52
CA THR A 32 -5.50 -25.08 0.88
C THR A 32 -5.08 -26.46 1.38
N ALA A 33 -3.99 -27.00 0.83
CA ALA A 33 -3.35 -28.23 1.30
C ALA A 33 -2.97 -28.19 2.79
N LEU A 34 -2.85 -27.00 3.37
CA LEU A 34 -2.45 -26.76 4.77
C LEU A 34 -3.65 -26.49 5.71
N GLY A 35 -4.85 -26.28 5.17
CA GLY A 35 -6.07 -26.13 5.94
C GLY A 35 -6.97 -24.99 5.46
N GLU A 36 -7.88 -24.57 6.32
CA GLU A 36 -8.82 -23.47 6.03
C GLU A 36 -8.15 -22.11 6.29
N SER A 37 -8.48 -21.12 5.45
CA SER A 37 -8.02 -19.74 5.65
C SER A 37 -8.83 -18.99 6.71
N GLY A 38 -8.25 -17.89 7.21
CA GLY A 38 -9.00 -16.87 7.96
C GLY A 38 -9.97 -16.04 7.11
N PRO A 39 -10.62 -15.01 7.69
CA PRO A 39 -11.45 -14.04 6.96
C PRO A 39 -10.59 -13.15 6.02
N MET A 40 -11.25 -12.31 5.22
CA MET A 40 -10.58 -11.36 4.32
C MET A 40 -9.53 -10.53 5.07
N GLY A 41 -8.40 -10.22 4.43
CA GLY A 41 -7.32 -9.46 5.07
C GLY A 41 -6.46 -10.26 6.03
N LYS A 42 -6.75 -11.55 6.26
CA LYS A 42 -5.94 -12.43 7.12
C LYS A 42 -5.00 -13.34 6.33
N PRO A 43 -3.84 -13.70 6.92
CA PRO A 43 -2.79 -14.41 6.22
C PRO A 43 -3.25 -15.81 5.82
N VAL A 44 -2.63 -16.35 4.77
CA VAL A 44 -2.91 -17.69 4.26
C VAL A 44 -1.61 -18.38 3.87
N GLU A 45 -1.49 -19.66 4.24
CA GLU A 45 -0.45 -20.55 3.72
C GLU A 45 -0.94 -21.23 2.46
N VAL A 46 -0.21 -21.05 1.35
CA VAL A 46 -0.50 -21.65 0.06
C VAL A 46 0.76 -22.36 -0.44
N THR A 47 0.63 -23.60 -0.88
CA THR A 47 1.75 -24.33 -1.47
C THR A 47 1.88 -24.03 -2.96
N TRP A 48 3.12 -23.95 -3.46
CA TRP A 48 3.41 -23.83 -4.89
C TRP A 48 4.43 -24.86 -5.35
N GLY A 49 4.34 -25.30 -6.60
CA GLY A 49 5.22 -26.36 -7.12
C GLY A 49 5.20 -26.49 -8.64
N PHE A 50 6.03 -27.38 -9.18
CA PHE A 50 6.09 -27.61 -10.63
C PHE A 50 5.35 -28.90 -10.98
N ALA A 51 4.50 -28.85 -11.99
CA ALA A 51 3.96 -30.07 -12.57
C ALA A 51 5.08 -30.83 -13.30
N LEU A 52 5.08 -32.17 -13.21
CA LEU A 52 6.04 -33.00 -13.94
C LEU A 52 5.86 -32.84 -15.47
N ASP A 53 6.96 -32.91 -16.22
CA ASP A 53 6.86 -33.01 -17.68
C ASP A 53 6.09 -34.28 -18.07
N GLY A 54 5.22 -34.16 -19.07
CA GLY A 54 4.29 -35.21 -19.50
C GLY A 54 2.93 -35.19 -18.79
N THR A 55 2.76 -34.39 -17.72
CA THR A 55 1.46 -34.20 -17.07
C THR A 55 0.45 -33.57 -18.05
N GLU A 56 -0.80 -34.04 -18.01
CA GLU A 56 -1.87 -33.52 -18.87
C GLU A 56 -2.22 -32.06 -18.53
N ILE A 57 -2.30 -31.21 -19.56
CA ILE A 57 -2.90 -29.87 -19.48
C ILE A 57 -4.21 -29.93 -20.28
N PRO A 58 -5.38 -29.76 -19.65
CA PRO A 58 -6.65 -29.87 -20.35
C PRO A 58 -6.76 -28.91 -21.54
N GLY A 59 -6.97 -29.46 -22.74
CA GLY A 59 -7.14 -28.69 -23.96
C GLY A 59 -5.84 -28.22 -24.63
N ALA A 60 -4.68 -28.67 -24.16
CA ALA A 60 -3.38 -28.36 -24.74
C ALA A 60 -2.50 -29.60 -24.90
N ASP A 61 -1.28 -29.43 -25.40
CA ASP A 61 -0.26 -30.48 -25.36
C ASP A 61 0.16 -30.77 -23.90
N ALA A 62 0.79 -31.93 -23.70
CA ALA A 62 1.30 -32.29 -22.38
C ALA A 62 2.35 -31.30 -21.89
N ASN A 63 2.41 -31.12 -20.56
CA ASN A 63 3.35 -30.22 -19.90
C ASN A 63 4.80 -30.52 -20.32
N GLY A 64 5.55 -29.47 -20.64
CA GLY A 64 6.97 -29.55 -21.01
C GLY A 64 7.81 -28.43 -20.40
N LEU A 65 7.32 -27.80 -19.31
CA LEU A 65 7.96 -26.65 -18.70
C LEU A 65 9.38 -26.95 -18.19
N ILE A 66 9.59 -28.07 -17.51
CA ILE A 66 10.86 -28.36 -16.83
C ILE A 66 11.96 -28.55 -17.89
N GLY A 67 11.69 -29.36 -18.91
CA GLY A 67 12.61 -29.56 -20.04
C GLY A 67 12.87 -28.28 -20.83
N PHE A 68 11.86 -27.41 -20.99
CA PHE A 68 12.04 -26.09 -21.58
C PHE A 68 13.01 -25.22 -20.75
N LEU A 69 12.80 -25.13 -19.44
CA LEU A 69 13.63 -24.32 -18.54
C LEU A 69 15.06 -24.84 -18.47
N ASP A 70 15.26 -26.16 -18.43
CA ASP A 70 16.58 -26.78 -18.50
C ASP A 70 17.31 -26.44 -19.81
N ALA A 71 16.59 -26.41 -20.93
CA ALA A 71 17.17 -26.05 -22.21
C ALA A 71 17.49 -24.55 -22.32
N ALA A 72 16.63 -23.68 -21.76
CA ALA A 72 16.76 -22.23 -21.87
C ALA A 72 17.79 -21.64 -20.89
N PHE A 73 17.86 -22.16 -19.66
CA PHE A 73 18.66 -21.60 -18.57
C PHE A 73 19.73 -22.57 -18.04
N GLY A 74 19.70 -23.82 -18.48
CA GLY A 74 20.56 -24.89 -17.98
C GLY A 74 19.97 -25.60 -16.76
N ASP A 75 20.27 -26.89 -16.62
CA ASP A 75 19.95 -27.71 -15.45
C ASP A 75 21.06 -27.70 -14.39
N GLY A 76 22.25 -27.19 -14.75
CA GLY A 76 23.44 -27.20 -13.90
C GLY A 76 23.94 -28.60 -13.53
N GLY A 77 23.46 -29.65 -14.22
CA GLY A 77 23.67 -31.05 -13.84
C GLY A 77 23.09 -31.43 -12.48
N GLN A 78 22.09 -30.68 -11.98
CA GLN A 78 21.55 -30.85 -10.63
C GLN A 78 20.35 -31.81 -10.60
N PRO A 79 20.28 -32.71 -9.61
CA PRO A 79 19.22 -33.72 -9.55
C PRO A 79 17.87 -33.17 -9.04
N SER A 80 17.89 -32.16 -8.17
CA SER A 80 16.68 -31.56 -7.60
C SER A 80 16.32 -30.27 -8.32
N LEU A 81 15.03 -29.93 -8.38
CA LEU A 81 14.57 -28.71 -9.05
C LEU A 81 15.08 -27.46 -8.31
N GLU A 82 15.14 -27.46 -6.98
CA GLU A 82 15.55 -26.28 -6.19
C GLU A 82 17.01 -25.89 -6.44
N SER A 83 17.81 -26.84 -6.91
CA SER A 83 19.23 -26.62 -7.21
C SER A 83 19.45 -26.12 -8.65
N ARG A 84 18.41 -26.10 -9.50
CA ARG A 84 18.56 -25.70 -10.91
C ARG A 84 18.66 -24.18 -11.06
N PRO A 85 19.50 -23.67 -11.98
CA PRO A 85 19.73 -22.24 -12.17
C PRO A 85 18.47 -21.37 -12.32
N TRP A 86 17.42 -21.89 -12.96
CA TRP A 86 16.17 -21.17 -13.20
C TRP A 86 15.23 -21.14 -12.01
N PHE A 87 15.40 -22.01 -11.00
CA PHE A 87 14.47 -22.13 -9.88
C PHE A 87 14.30 -20.80 -9.13
N GLN A 88 15.40 -20.06 -8.96
CA GLN A 88 15.39 -18.78 -8.26
C GLN A 88 14.48 -17.73 -8.94
N LEU A 89 14.27 -17.81 -10.26
CA LEU A 89 13.35 -16.90 -10.96
C LEU A 89 11.91 -17.07 -10.47
N PHE A 90 11.52 -18.30 -10.15
CA PHE A 90 10.21 -18.64 -9.61
C PHE A 90 10.12 -18.33 -8.12
N ALA A 91 11.13 -18.75 -7.35
CA ALA A 91 11.21 -18.43 -5.93
C ALA A 91 11.16 -16.91 -5.68
N ASP A 92 11.83 -16.10 -6.50
CA ASP A 92 11.79 -14.64 -6.43
C ASP A 92 10.39 -14.08 -6.74
N ALA A 93 9.65 -14.67 -7.67
CA ALA A 93 8.30 -14.21 -8.03
C ALA A 93 7.27 -14.50 -6.93
N PHE A 94 7.29 -15.70 -6.35
CA PHE A 94 6.48 -16.01 -5.17
C PHE A 94 6.92 -15.19 -3.95
N GLY A 95 8.22 -15.13 -3.70
CA GLY A 95 8.80 -14.35 -2.61
C GLY A 95 8.44 -12.86 -2.70
N ARG A 96 8.26 -12.31 -3.90
CA ARG A 96 7.82 -10.92 -4.08
C ARG A 96 6.40 -10.69 -3.56
N TRP A 97 5.46 -11.61 -3.83
CA TRP A 97 4.10 -11.52 -3.28
C TRP A 97 4.07 -11.71 -1.77
N GLU A 98 4.87 -12.65 -1.24
CA GLU A 98 5.03 -12.84 0.20
C GLU A 98 5.61 -11.60 0.88
N ALA A 99 6.59 -10.92 0.28
CA ALA A 99 7.19 -9.72 0.85
C ALA A 99 6.22 -8.53 0.94
N LEU A 100 5.18 -8.50 0.11
CA LEU A 100 4.23 -7.38 0.02
C LEU A 100 2.90 -7.65 0.73
N SER A 101 2.73 -8.82 1.37
CA SER A 101 1.44 -9.26 1.91
C SER A 101 1.55 -10.26 3.06
N GLY A 102 0.39 -10.63 3.61
CA GLY A 102 0.24 -11.67 4.62
C GLY A 102 0.29 -13.10 4.07
N LEU A 103 0.59 -13.29 2.77
CA LEU A 103 0.77 -14.63 2.20
C LEU A 103 2.02 -15.32 2.73
N MET A 104 1.92 -16.64 2.90
CA MET A 104 3.05 -17.55 3.14
C MET A 104 3.09 -18.57 2.00
N LEU A 105 4.11 -18.49 1.14
CA LEU A 105 4.17 -19.23 -0.12
C LEU A 105 5.21 -20.33 -0.07
N ILE A 106 4.74 -21.56 0.17
CA ILE A 106 5.59 -22.70 0.55
C ILE A 106 5.84 -23.59 -0.65
N TYR A 107 7.12 -23.84 -0.98
CA TYR A 107 7.46 -24.76 -2.06
C TYR A 107 7.14 -26.21 -1.68
N GLU A 108 6.31 -26.89 -2.49
CA GLU A 108 6.02 -28.31 -2.43
C GLU A 108 6.84 -29.05 -3.50
N PRO A 109 7.85 -29.86 -3.13
CA PRO A 109 8.72 -30.54 -4.08
C PRO A 109 8.07 -31.74 -4.77
N ASN A 110 6.95 -32.25 -4.26
CA ASN A 110 6.28 -33.42 -4.82
C ASN A 110 5.19 -33.01 -5.83
N ASP A 111 5.04 -33.82 -6.89
CA ASP A 111 3.90 -33.80 -7.80
C ASP A 111 3.61 -35.25 -8.20
N ASP A 112 2.32 -35.60 -8.25
CA ASP A 112 1.85 -36.97 -8.53
C ASP A 112 1.46 -37.18 -10.00
N GLY A 113 1.68 -36.18 -10.86
CA GLY A 113 1.32 -36.22 -12.27
C GLY A 113 -0.19 -36.15 -12.53
N ALA A 114 -1.01 -35.77 -11.53
CA ALA A 114 -2.43 -35.50 -11.76
C ALA A 114 -2.60 -34.36 -12.77
N PRO A 115 -3.63 -34.39 -13.65
CA PRO A 115 -3.85 -33.33 -14.63
C PRO A 115 -3.86 -31.92 -14.01
N LEU A 116 -3.31 -30.92 -14.71
CA LEU A 116 -3.44 -29.52 -14.31
C LEU A 116 -4.91 -29.11 -14.33
N ARG A 117 -5.31 -28.22 -13.42
CA ARG A 117 -6.69 -27.67 -13.31
C ARG A 117 -7.77 -28.75 -13.11
N GLY A 118 -7.46 -29.78 -12.34
CA GLY A 118 -8.39 -30.88 -12.08
C GLY A 118 -8.18 -31.61 -10.76
N ALA A 119 -7.23 -31.18 -9.93
CA ALA A 119 -6.93 -31.81 -8.64
C ALA A 119 -6.44 -30.75 -7.64
N ALA A 120 -7.05 -30.73 -6.45
CA ALA A 120 -6.70 -29.80 -5.38
C ALA A 120 -5.30 -30.09 -4.78
N GLY A 121 -4.69 -29.12 -4.11
CA GLY A 121 -3.44 -29.34 -3.38
C GLY A 121 -3.56 -30.42 -2.29
N GLU A 122 -2.47 -31.15 -2.06
CA GLU A 122 -2.35 -32.17 -1.02
C GLU A 122 -0.91 -32.17 -0.48
N LEU A 123 -0.75 -31.87 0.81
CA LEU A 123 0.56 -31.70 1.45
C LEU A 123 1.42 -32.97 1.31
N GLY A 124 2.65 -32.81 0.82
CA GLY A 124 3.59 -33.90 0.55
C GLY A 124 3.28 -34.70 -0.72
N VAL A 125 2.31 -34.26 -1.53
CA VAL A 125 1.88 -34.94 -2.76
C VAL A 125 1.81 -33.98 -3.93
N ARG A 126 1.16 -32.83 -3.77
CA ARG A 126 0.86 -31.86 -4.84
C ARG A 126 0.62 -30.46 -4.28
N ALA A 127 1.17 -29.44 -4.94
CA ALA A 127 0.95 -28.04 -4.56
C ALA A 127 -0.50 -27.54 -4.84
N ASP A 128 -0.91 -26.49 -4.14
CA ASP A 128 -2.16 -25.74 -4.40
C ASP A 128 -2.09 -24.97 -5.72
N ILE A 129 -0.94 -24.33 -5.98
CA ILE A 129 -0.64 -23.65 -7.24
C ILE A 129 0.48 -24.43 -7.94
N ARG A 130 0.18 -25.09 -9.06
CA ARG A 130 1.23 -25.68 -9.90
C ARG A 130 1.54 -24.84 -11.10
N ILE A 131 2.81 -24.82 -11.46
CA ILE A 131 3.30 -24.19 -12.68
C ILE A 131 3.63 -25.28 -13.71
N GLY A 132 3.04 -25.13 -14.89
CA GLY A 132 3.34 -25.91 -16.07
C GLY A 132 3.53 -25.01 -17.30
N GLY A 133 3.69 -25.62 -18.45
CA GLY A 133 3.94 -24.92 -19.70
C GLY A 133 3.78 -25.82 -20.91
N THR A 134 3.20 -25.27 -21.96
CA THR A 134 2.90 -25.93 -23.23
C THR A 134 3.10 -24.94 -24.36
N TRP A 135 3.22 -25.42 -25.59
CA TRP A 135 3.13 -24.54 -26.75
C TRP A 135 1.69 -24.03 -26.88
N ILE A 136 1.48 -22.70 -26.85
CA ILE A 136 0.14 -22.10 -26.97
C ILE A 136 -0.07 -21.55 -28.39
N ASP A 137 0.59 -20.44 -28.72
CA ASP A 137 0.47 -19.81 -30.04
C ASP A 137 1.82 -19.47 -30.69
N GLY A 138 2.92 -19.65 -29.96
CA GLY A 138 4.28 -19.49 -30.45
C GLY A 138 4.86 -18.13 -30.10
N PRO A 139 5.85 -17.61 -30.86
CA PRO A 139 6.48 -16.35 -30.47
C PRO A 139 5.50 -15.18 -30.54
N SER A 140 5.34 -14.48 -29.41
CA SER A 140 4.41 -13.36 -29.19
C SER A 140 2.93 -13.76 -29.22
N GLY A 141 2.08 -12.96 -28.60
CA GLY A 141 0.66 -13.27 -28.47
C GLY A 141 0.36 -13.63 -27.02
N THR A 142 -0.10 -14.86 -26.80
CA THR A 142 -0.48 -15.34 -25.47
C THR A 142 0.75 -15.83 -24.72
N LEU A 143 1.27 -15.03 -23.80
CA LEU A 143 2.47 -15.42 -23.04
C LEU A 143 2.16 -16.53 -22.03
N ALA A 144 1.02 -16.46 -21.35
CA ALA A 144 0.65 -17.42 -20.31
C ALA A 144 -0.86 -17.38 -20.04
N SER A 145 -1.31 -18.31 -19.21
CA SER A 145 -2.66 -18.29 -18.64
C SER A 145 -2.70 -18.95 -17.28
N THR A 146 -3.62 -18.50 -16.44
CA THR A 146 -3.87 -19.08 -15.12
C THR A 146 -5.33 -19.51 -14.98
N GLY A 147 -5.56 -20.60 -14.25
CA GLY A 147 -6.90 -20.99 -13.85
C GLY A 147 -7.50 -20.05 -12.80
N PHE A 148 -8.65 -20.42 -12.24
CA PHE A 148 -9.27 -19.69 -11.14
C PHE A 148 -9.22 -20.54 -9.87
N ILE A 149 -9.05 -19.90 -8.72
CA ILE A 149 -9.12 -20.57 -7.42
C ILE A 149 -10.42 -21.39 -7.31
N PRO A 150 -10.35 -22.67 -6.89
CA PRO A 150 -9.17 -23.37 -6.36
C PRO A 150 -8.29 -24.07 -7.41
N ASP A 151 -8.70 -24.14 -8.68
CA ASP A 151 -7.93 -24.76 -9.78
C ASP A 151 -6.96 -23.76 -10.42
N ALA A 152 -6.15 -23.09 -9.60
CA ALA A 152 -5.35 -21.91 -9.95
C ALA A 152 -3.99 -22.22 -10.62
N ASP A 153 -3.87 -23.36 -11.30
CA ASP A 153 -2.64 -23.76 -11.97
C ASP A 153 -2.26 -22.79 -13.11
N VAL A 154 -0.97 -22.45 -13.17
CA VAL A 154 -0.35 -21.54 -14.13
C VAL A 154 0.19 -22.34 -15.32
N THR A 155 -0.03 -21.85 -16.54
CA THR A 155 0.50 -22.41 -17.78
C THR A 155 1.24 -21.34 -18.58
N LEU A 156 2.56 -21.48 -18.73
CA LEU A 156 3.38 -20.60 -19.60
C LEU A 156 3.37 -21.09 -21.05
N ASP A 157 3.39 -20.18 -22.03
CA ASP A 157 3.69 -20.52 -23.42
C ASP A 157 5.19 -20.74 -23.60
N ILE A 158 5.61 -22.00 -23.59
CA ILE A 158 7.04 -22.34 -23.80
C ILE A 158 7.52 -22.02 -25.23
N GLY A 159 6.63 -21.58 -26.12
CA GLY A 159 6.98 -21.03 -27.43
C GLY A 159 7.59 -19.64 -27.43
N ASP A 160 7.50 -18.93 -26.31
CA ASP A 160 8.11 -17.62 -26.09
C ASP A 160 9.52 -17.68 -25.49
N GLY A 161 10.25 -18.76 -25.74
CA GLY A 161 11.59 -18.98 -25.16
C GLY A 161 12.59 -17.83 -25.39
N ALA A 162 12.55 -17.19 -26.56
CA ALA A 162 13.39 -16.03 -26.83
C ALA A 162 13.00 -14.79 -26.01
N TYR A 163 11.71 -14.61 -25.72
CA TYR A 163 11.21 -13.53 -24.88
C TYR A 163 11.58 -13.78 -23.41
N TYR A 164 11.36 -14.98 -22.89
CA TYR A 164 11.69 -15.35 -21.51
C TYR A 164 13.19 -15.39 -21.22
N GLY A 165 13.97 -15.90 -22.18
CA GLY A 165 15.42 -16.00 -22.07
C GLY A 165 16.17 -14.69 -22.33
N ASN A 166 15.49 -13.54 -22.49
CA ASN A 166 16.12 -12.26 -22.76
C ASN A 166 16.35 -11.45 -21.46
N PRO A 167 17.60 -11.34 -20.95
CA PRO A 167 17.87 -10.59 -19.74
C PRO A 167 18.07 -9.10 -20.00
N LEU A 168 17.71 -8.28 -19.02
CA LEU A 168 18.21 -6.92 -18.85
C LEU A 168 19.71 -6.94 -18.45
N PRO A 169 20.40 -5.78 -18.52
CA PRO A 169 21.72 -5.64 -17.91
C PRO A 169 21.75 -6.16 -16.46
N ALA A 170 22.89 -6.72 -16.06
CA ALA A 170 23.08 -7.47 -14.80
C ALA A 170 22.42 -8.87 -14.74
N GLY A 171 21.88 -9.39 -15.85
CA GLY A 171 21.36 -10.76 -15.91
C GLY A 171 19.96 -10.91 -15.32
N LEU A 172 19.19 -9.82 -15.26
CA LEU A 172 17.82 -9.82 -14.73
C LEU A 172 16.82 -10.20 -15.81
N TYR A 173 16.14 -11.33 -15.68
CA TYR A 173 15.14 -11.79 -16.63
C TYR A 173 13.76 -11.15 -16.35
N GLN A 174 13.64 -9.84 -16.59
CA GLN A 174 12.42 -9.06 -16.32
C GLN A 174 11.17 -9.63 -17.02
N ASN A 175 11.31 -10.11 -18.25
CA ASN A 175 10.19 -10.64 -19.05
C ASN A 175 9.52 -11.84 -18.37
N ILE A 176 10.28 -12.91 -18.11
CA ILE A 176 9.73 -14.09 -17.41
C ILE A 176 9.31 -13.74 -15.98
N HIS A 177 10.05 -12.86 -15.29
CA HIS A 177 9.67 -12.44 -13.94
C HIS A 177 8.31 -11.74 -13.92
N ASN A 178 8.07 -10.74 -14.78
CA ASN A 178 6.80 -10.03 -14.83
C ASN A 178 5.66 -10.94 -15.29
N THR A 179 5.85 -11.75 -16.34
CA THR A 179 4.82 -12.70 -16.78
C THR A 179 4.47 -13.67 -15.66
N LEU A 180 5.47 -14.27 -15.02
CA LEU A 180 5.22 -15.20 -13.92
C LEU A 180 4.53 -14.51 -12.73
N THR A 181 5.01 -13.33 -12.33
CA THR A 181 4.44 -12.61 -11.19
C THR A 181 2.99 -12.17 -11.47
N HIS A 182 2.67 -11.81 -12.70
CA HIS A 182 1.31 -11.52 -13.16
C HIS A 182 0.40 -12.75 -13.05
N GLU A 183 0.83 -13.89 -13.59
CA GLU A 183 0.08 -15.14 -13.50
C GLU A 183 -0.09 -15.63 -12.06
N ILE A 184 0.93 -15.47 -11.21
CA ILE A 184 0.81 -15.74 -9.77
C ILE A 184 -0.22 -14.79 -9.14
N GLY A 185 -0.27 -13.51 -9.55
CA GLY A 185 -1.32 -12.58 -9.13
C GLY A 185 -2.73 -13.13 -9.41
N HIS A 186 -2.94 -13.70 -10.61
CA HIS A 186 -4.19 -14.42 -10.92
C HIS A 186 -4.41 -15.63 -10.02
N ALA A 187 -3.38 -16.45 -9.80
CA ALA A 187 -3.48 -17.64 -8.95
C ALA A 187 -3.78 -17.30 -7.48
N LEU A 188 -3.46 -16.08 -7.06
CA LEU A 188 -3.77 -15.52 -5.75
C LEU A 188 -5.10 -14.77 -5.71
N GLY A 189 -5.79 -14.63 -6.85
CA GLY A 189 -7.13 -14.08 -6.92
C GLY A 189 -7.23 -12.63 -7.38
N LEU A 190 -6.13 -12.03 -7.88
CA LEU A 190 -6.19 -10.74 -8.57
C LEU A 190 -6.68 -10.93 -10.00
N GLY A 191 -7.53 -10.04 -10.48
CA GLY A 191 -8.01 -9.98 -11.85
C GLY A 191 -7.37 -8.84 -12.62
N HIS A 192 -7.64 -8.80 -13.94
CA HIS A 192 -7.13 -7.70 -14.76
C HIS A 192 -7.74 -6.37 -14.36
N VAL A 193 -6.87 -5.36 -14.39
CA VAL A 193 -7.20 -3.95 -14.30
C VAL A 193 -6.43 -3.23 -15.39
N GLU A 194 -6.98 -2.16 -15.95
CA GLU A 194 -6.34 -1.37 -16.99
C GLU A 194 -6.28 0.10 -16.56
N ALA A 195 -5.13 0.74 -16.73
CA ALA A 195 -4.98 2.19 -16.64
C ALA A 195 -4.80 2.82 -18.04
N PRO A 196 -5.18 4.11 -18.24
CA PRO A 196 -4.92 4.81 -19.50
C PRO A 196 -3.44 4.94 -19.86
N GLN A 197 -2.56 4.88 -18.85
CA GLN A 197 -1.13 4.76 -18.99
C GLN A 197 -0.74 3.51 -18.24
N ALA A 198 -0.04 2.59 -18.91
CA ALA A 198 0.26 1.30 -18.32
C ALA A 198 1.14 1.46 -17.07
N VAL A 199 0.61 1.17 -15.89
CA VAL A 199 1.28 1.36 -14.58
C VAL A 199 0.97 0.25 -13.57
N PHE A 200 0.20 -0.78 -13.93
CA PHE A 200 -0.05 -1.94 -13.06
C PHE A 200 0.58 -3.21 -13.61
N LEU A 201 0.97 -4.14 -12.72
CA LEU A 201 1.41 -5.47 -13.14
C LEU A 201 0.23 -6.26 -13.69
N MET A 202 -0.95 -6.15 -13.08
CA MET A 202 -2.16 -6.89 -13.49
C MET A 202 -2.85 -6.33 -14.74
N GLU A 203 -2.16 -5.55 -15.56
CA GLU A 203 -2.63 -5.18 -16.90
C GLU A 203 -2.55 -6.36 -17.87
N PRO A 204 -3.54 -6.53 -18.77
CA PRO A 204 -3.57 -7.63 -19.72
C PRO A 204 -2.45 -7.58 -20.77
N LEU A 205 -1.74 -6.45 -20.88
CA LEU A 205 -0.60 -6.26 -21.78
C LEU A 205 0.66 -6.02 -20.96
N VAL A 206 1.74 -6.70 -21.35
CA VAL A 206 3.03 -6.55 -20.67
C VAL A 206 3.60 -5.15 -20.77
N ASN A 207 4.18 -4.69 -19.67
CA ASN A 207 4.89 -3.43 -19.59
C ASN A 207 6.35 -3.65 -19.17
N ALA A 208 7.29 -3.28 -20.04
CA ALA A 208 8.72 -3.41 -19.76
C ALA A 208 9.28 -2.29 -18.86
N ALA A 209 8.47 -1.28 -18.52
CA ALA A 209 8.89 -0.18 -17.65
C ALA A 209 8.82 -0.53 -16.15
N ILE A 210 8.14 -1.61 -15.78
CA ILE A 210 7.93 -2.04 -14.38
C ILE A 210 8.70 -3.34 -14.08
N PHE A 211 8.96 -3.63 -12.81
CA PHE A 211 9.55 -4.91 -12.37
C PHE A 211 8.79 -5.42 -11.15
N GLY A 212 7.79 -6.27 -11.39
CA GLY A 212 6.91 -6.81 -10.35
C GLY A 212 5.69 -5.94 -10.02
N PRO A 213 4.99 -6.26 -8.92
CA PRO A 213 3.72 -5.63 -8.53
C PRO A 213 3.88 -4.13 -8.30
N GLN A 214 2.87 -3.35 -8.68
CA GLN A 214 2.77 -1.90 -8.51
C GLN A 214 1.70 -1.58 -7.46
N LEU A 215 1.51 -0.29 -7.12
CA LEU A 215 0.76 0.08 -5.91
C LEU A 215 -0.69 -0.46 -5.88
N ASP A 216 -1.38 -0.49 -7.02
CA ASP A 216 -2.73 -1.07 -7.12
C ASP A 216 -2.72 -2.58 -6.84
N ASP A 217 -1.73 -3.28 -7.37
CA ASP A 217 -1.53 -4.72 -7.17
C ASP A 217 -1.22 -5.04 -5.69
N VAL A 218 -0.41 -4.20 -5.03
CA VAL A 218 -0.10 -4.29 -3.58
C VAL A 218 -1.38 -4.11 -2.77
N ARG A 219 -2.18 -3.08 -3.07
CA ARG A 219 -3.47 -2.86 -2.39
C ARG A 219 -4.42 -4.03 -2.57
N GLY A 220 -4.47 -4.58 -3.78
CA GLY A 220 -5.32 -5.74 -4.08
C GLY A 220 -4.92 -6.96 -3.27
N ILE A 221 -3.63 -7.28 -3.22
CA ILE A 221 -3.18 -8.46 -2.49
C ILE A 221 -3.33 -8.29 -0.98
N GLN A 222 -3.09 -7.08 -0.45
CA GLN A 222 -3.27 -6.79 0.97
C GLN A 222 -4.74 -6.77 1.38
N HIS A 223 -5.66 -6.40 0.50
CA HIS A 223 -7.07 -6.60 0.77
C HIS A 223 -7.42 -8.09 0.94
N LEU A 224 -6.85 -8.96 0.11
CA LEU A 224 -7.17 -10.39 0.13
C LEU A 224 -6.54 -11.13 1.33
N TYR A 225 -5.30 -10.77 1.67
CA TYR A 225 -4.45 -11.56 2.57
C TYR A 225 -3.77 -10.76 3.68
N GLY A 226 -4.02 -9.45 3.76
CA GLY A 226 -3.38 -8.57 4.73
C GLY A 226 -2.01 -8.09 4.30
N ASP A 227 -1.42 -7.17 5.07
CA ASP A 227 -0.06 -6.71 4.85
C ASP A 227 1.00 -7.67 5.44
N ALA A 228 2.28 -7.31 5.36
CA ALA A 228 3.35 -8.19 5.80
C ALA A 228 3.34 -8.49 7.31
N PHE A 229 2.79 -7.61 8.15
CA PHE A 229 2.75 -7.78 9.60
C PHE A 229 1.63 -8.71 10.08
N GLU A 230 0.71 -9.04 9.21
CA GLU A 230 -0.34 -10.03 9.47
C GLU A 230 0.23 -11.44 9.74
N LYS A 231 1.44 -11.71 9.25
CA LYS A 231 2.19 -12.96 9.53
C LYS A 231 2.78 -13.00 10.94
N ALA A 232 2.87 -11.86 11.62
CA ALA A 232 3.44 -11.79 12.95
C ALA A 232 2.56 -12.53 13.97
N PHE A 233 3.16 -12.85 15.13
CA PHE A 233 2.46 -13.48 16.25
C PHE A 233 1.74 -14.78 15.86
N ASP A 234 2.43 -15.65 15.10
CA ASP A 234 1.91 -16.91 14.57
C ASP A 234 0.67 -16.74 13.67
N GLY A 235 0.69 -15.71 12.81
CA GLY A 235 -0.38 -15.42 11.85
C GLY A 235 -1.62 -14.76 12.45
N VAL A 236 -1.53 -14.24 13.68
CA VAL A 236 -2.60 -13.49 14.33
C VAL A 236 -2.59 -12.01 13.92
N GLY A 237 -1.45 -11.52 13.42
CA GLY A 237 -1.28 -10.11 13.07
C GLY A 237 -1.13 -9.20 14.28
N ASN A 238 -0.93 -7.92 13.98
CA ASN A 238 -0.70 -6.83 14.94
C ASN A 238 -2.00 -6.13 15.39
N ASP A 239 -3.11 -6.86 15.36
CA ASP A 239 -4.49 -6.45 15.66
C ASP A 239 -4.81 -6.03 17.09
N ALA A 240 -3.87 -6.20 18.01
CA ALA A 240 -4.13 -6.07 19.43
C ALA A 240 -2.99 -5.38 20.16
N LEU A 241 -3.31 -4.68 21.25
CA LEU A 241 -2.31 -4.04 22.13
C LEU A 241 -1.27 -5.04 22.66
N THR A 242 -1.62 -6.31 22.82
CA THR A 242 -0.69 -7.38 23.23
C THR A 242 0.23 -7.86 22.10
N ASN A 243 -0.10 -7.56 20.85
CA ASN A 243 0.56 -8.04 19.64
C ASN A 243 1.16 -6.85 18.86
N ALA A 244 1.77 -5.89 19.54
CA ALA A 244 2.29 -4.71 18.88
C ALA A 244 3.65 -4.98 18.21
N ILE A 245 3.82 -4.58 16.94
CA ILE A 245 5.11 -4.58 16.24
C ILE A 245 6.04 -3.57 16.90
N ASP A 246 7.20 -4.01 17.38
CA ASP A 246 8.17 -3.13 18.04
C ASP A 246 9.06 -2.42 17.01
N LEU A 247 8.87 -1.11 16.88
CA LEU A 247 9.68 -0.25 16.00
C LEU A 247 11.03 0.13 16.65
N GLY A 248 11.22 -0.15 17.94
CA GLY A 248 12.46 0.06 18.68
C GLY A 248 12.45 1.29 19.61
N GLY A 249 13.65 1.73 19.97
CA GLY A 249 13.86 2.85 20.90
C GLY A 249 13.72 4.20 20.21
N LEU A 250 12.92 5.09 20.78
CA LEU A 250 12.76 6.47 20.36
C LEU A 250 13.46 7.40 21.35
N SER A 251 14.40 8.18 20.84
CA SER A 251 15.15 9.20 21.60
C SER A 251 14.88 10.59 21.04
N PRO A 252 15.05 11.67 21.83
CA PRO A 252 14.94 13.03 21.32
C PRO A 252 15.78 13.29 20.08
N GLY A 253 15.17 13.86 19.04
CA GLY A 253 15.76 14.06 17.71
C GLY A 253 15.68 12.84 16.78
N GLY A 254 15.19 11.70 17.27
CA GLY A 254 14.96 10.49 16.49
C GLY A 254 13.56 10.43 15.89
N THR A 255 13.46 9.62 14.84
CA THR A 255 12.21 9.26 14.15
C THR A 255 12.14 7.75 14.01
N LEU A 256 10.97 7.18 14.25
CA LEU A 256 10.61 5.82 13.84
C LEU A 256 9.48 5.94 12.81
N SER A 257 9.49 5.11 11.77
CA SER A 257 8.47 5.11 10.73
C SER A 257 8.21 3.71 10.18
N VAL A 258 7.04 3.56 9.56
CA VAL A 258 6.57 2.36 8.86
C VAL A 258 5.56 2.79 7.78
N GLY A 259 5.47 2.04 6.70
CA GLY A 259 4.61 2.34 5.54
C GLY A 259 5.18 3.39 4.58
N ASP A 260 6.48 3.68 4.65
CA ASP A 260 7.06 4.81 3.91
C ASP A 260 7.12 4.56 2.39
N ASP A 261 7.21 3.31 1.95
CA ASP A 261 7.31 2.97 0.53
C ASP A 261 6.01 3.29 -0.23
N ALA A 262 4.86 3.31 0.44
CA ALA A 262 3.59 3.74 -0.16
C ALA A 262 3.54 5.24 -0.47
N ALA A 263 4.48 6.04 0.05
CA ALA A 263 4.52 7.50 -0.14
C ALA A 263 5.30 7.92 -1.40
N THR A 264 6.00 7.00 -2.08
CA THR A 264 6.86 7.31 -3.24
C THR A 264 6.10 7.46 -4.55
N GLY A 265 4.82 7.07 -4.59
CA GLY A 265 3.92 7.22 -5.74
C GLY A 265 3.27 5.90 -6.13
N LEU A 266 2.82 5.80 -7.39
CA LEU A 266 2.16 4.58 -7.91
C LEU A 266 3.15 3.49 -8.35
N PHE A 267 4.42 3.86 -8.54
CA PHE A 267 5.46 2.97 -8.99
C PHE A 267 6.12 2.32 -7.78
N VAL A 268 6.26 1.00 -7.82
CA VAL A 268 6.88 0.23 -6.74
C VAL A 268 8.20 -0.35 -7.26
N LEU A 269 9.28 -0.04 -6.56
CA LEU A 269 10.62 -0.55 -6.81
C LEU A 269 10.75 -1.99 -6.31
N ARG A 270 11.71 -2.72 -6.88
CA ARG A 270 11.92 -4.16 -6.61
C ARG A 270 12.24 -4.44 -5.13
N ASP A 271 12.90 -3.51 -4.46
CA ASP A 271 13.38 -3.62 -3.08
C ASP A 271 12.47 -2.93 -2.05
N GLU A 272 11.46 -2.18 -2.49
CA GLU A 272 10.43 -1.61 -1.62
C GLU A 272 9.53 -2.72 -1.07
N THR A 273 9.33 -2.74 0.24
CA THR A 273 8.55 -3.76 0.98
C THR A 273 7.79 -3.18 2.17
N ASP A 274 8.04 -1.93 2.55
CA ASP A 274 7.42 -1.24 3.68
C ASP A 274 6.05 -0.66 3.28
N PHE A 275 5.09 -1.55 3.03
CA PHE A 275 3.70 -1.24 2.71
C PHE A 275 2.80 -1.81 3.81
N VAL A 276 2.18 -0.95 4.61
CA VAL A 276 1.20 -1.34 5.63
C VAL A 276 -0.19 -0.83 5.29
N SER A 277 -1.21 -1.60 5.67
CA SER A 277 -2.59 -1.25 5.34
C SER A 277 -3.58 -1.79 6.35
N LEU A 278 -4.65 -1.02 6.55
CA LEU A 278 -5.89 -1.59 7.07
C LEU A 278 -6.64 -2.25 5.92
N SER A 279 -6.97 -3.53 6.05
CA SER A 279 -7.68 -4.33 5.05
C SER A 279 -9.21 -4.22 5.14
N SER A 280 -9.74 -3.83 6.32
CA SER A 280 -11.18 -3.70 6.60
C SER A 280 -11.49 -2.75 7.77
N GLU A 281 -12.78 -2.50 8.05
CA GLU A 281 -13.20 -1.66 9.19
C GLU A 281 -12.96 -2.33 10.56
N GLN A 282 -12.77 -3.65 10.55
CA GLN A 282 -12.43 -4.45 11.74
C GLN A 282 -10.93 -4.58 11.93
N ASP A 283 -10.16 -4.18 10.92
CA ASP A 283 -8.72 -4.23 10.95
C ASP A 283 -8.15 -3.08 11.79
N VAL A 284 -7.09 -3.38 12.53
CA VAL A 284 -6.46 -2.50 13.48
C VAL A 284 -4.99 -2.82 13.45
N ASP A 285 -4.16 -1.80 13.34
CA ASP A 285 -2.72 -2.01 13.42
C ASP A 285 -2.16 -1.44 14.72
N VAL A 286 -1.37 -2.23 15.43
CA VAL A 286 -0.67 -1.78 16.63
C VAL A 286 0.84 -1.88 16.48
N TYR A 287 1.49 -0.74 16.72
CA TYR A 287 2.95 -0.60 16.77
C TYR A 287 3.37 -0.16 18.16
N ALA A 288 4.62 -0.40 18.53
CA ALA A 288 5.18 0.00 19.80
C ALA A 288 6.54 0.67 19.64
N PHE A 289 6.86 1.53 20.59
CA PHE A 289 8.19 2.11 20.74
C PHE A 289 8.57 2.22 22.22
N GLY A 290 9.87 2.23 22.50
CA GLY A 290 10.41 2.45 23.83
C GLY A 290 10.96 3.87 24.00
N LEU A 291 10.59 4.57 25.06
CA LEU A 291 11.27 5.81 25.46
C LEU A 291 12.32 5.53 26.53
N GLU A 292 13.55 5.94 26.28
CA GLU A 292 14.64 5.89 27.27
C GLU A 292 14.71 7.15 28.14
N VAL A 293 14.16 8.26 27.65
CA VAL A 293 14.06 9.54 28.37
C VAL A 293 12.68 10.15 28.19
N PRO A 294 12.14 10.85 29.20
CA PRO A 294 10.91 11.62 29.05
C PRO A 294 11.00 12.58 27.86
N SER A 295 10.00 12.55 27.00
CA SER A 295 10.01 13.24 25.71
C SER A 295 8.63 13.78 25.37
N PHE A 296 8.55 14.88 24.63
CA PHE A 296 7.37 15.15 23.82
C PHE A 296 7.44 14.26 22.59
N VAL A 297 6.33 13.62 22.25
CA VAL A 297 6.24 12.77 21.07
C VAL A 297 5.16 13.29 20.14
N THR A 298 5.53 13.53 18.89
CA THR A 298 4.58 13.77 17.80
C THR A 298 4.41 12.49 17.02
N ILE A 299 3.15 12.09 16.79
CA ILE A 299 2.81 10.90 16.01
C ILE A 299 1.95 11.35 14.85
N ASP A 300 2.34 10.98 13.64
CA ASP A 300 1.65 11.28 12.40
C ASP A 300 1.23 9.98 11.71
N VAL A 301 -0.04 9.87 11.34
CA VAL A 301 -0.52 8.82 10.43
C VAL A 301 -1.12 9.48 9.19
N ALA A 302 -0.69 9.08 7.99
CA ALA A 302 -1.15 9.66 6.74
C ALA A 302 -1.72 8.57 5.83
N PRO A 303 -2.96 8.72 5.29
CA PRO A 303 -3.48 7.79 4.31
C PRO A 303 -2.73 7.92 2.97
N LEU A 304 -2.40 6.78 2.36
CA LEU A 304 -1.62 6.66 1.14
C LEU A 304 -2.35 5.84 0.06
N GLY A 305 -1.87 5.89 -1.18
CA GLY A 305 -2.49 5.22 -2.33
C GLY A 305 -2.63 6.10 -3.58
N GLY A 306 -2.66 7.43 -3.40
CA GLY A 306 -2.78 8.39 -4.50
C GLY A 306 -4.11 8.32 -5.25
N SER A 307 -4.17 8.94 -6.42
CA SER A 307 -5.33 8.93 -7.31
C SER A 307 -4.93 8.58 -8.74
N TYR A 308 -5.70 7.73 -9.39
CA TYR A 308 -5.43 7.26 -10.75
C TYR A 308 -6.72 6.90 -11.48
N THR A 309 -6.61 6.73 -12.79
CA THR A 309 -7.73 6.34 -13.64
C THR A 309 -7.58 4.87 -13.99
N GLU A 310 -8.64 4.09 -13.85
CA GLU A 310 -8.62 2.64 -14.11
C GLU A 310 -9.95 2.11 -14.64
N ARG A 311 -9.95 0.85 -15.09
CA ARG A 311 -11.13 0.04 -15.41
C ARG A 311 -10.83 -1.44 -15.22
N ASN A 312 -11.83 -2.24 -14.86
CA ASN A 312 -11.69 -3.69 -14.64
C ASN A 312 -12.02 -4.56 -15.88
N ALA A 313 -12.40 -3.95 -17.00
CA ALA A 313 -12.56 -4.66 -18.27
C ALA A 313 -12.49 -3.68 -19.44
N THR A 314 -12.01 -4.14 -20.59
CA THR A 314 -11.86 -3.32 -21.80
C THR A 314 -13.19 -2.72 -22.28
N SER A 315 -14.31 -3.37 -21.98
CA SER A 315 -15.67 -2.88 -22.30
C SER A 315 -16.18 -1.78 -21.35
N ASN A 316 -15.51 -1.56 -20.23
CA ASN A 316 -15.95 -0.63 -19.20
C ASN A 316 -15.31 0.74 -19.41
N ASP A 317 -16.02 1.77 -18.95
CA ASP A 317 -15.51 3.13 -18.94
C ASP A 317 -14.43 3.28 -17.87
N PHE A 318 -13.43 4.11 -18.17
CA PHE A 318 -12.43 4.51 -17.21
C PHE A 318 -13.06 5.36 -16.09
N VAL A 319 -12.71 5.04 -14.85
CA VAL A 319 -13.13 5.76 -13.65
C VAL A 319 -11.92 6.27 -12.89
N VAL A 320 -12.07 7.42 -12.23
CA VAL A 320 -11.04 7.91 -11.30
C VAL A 320 -11.25 7.24 -9.96
N THR A 321 -10.19 6.59 -9.48
CA THR A 321 -10.10 6.03 -8.13
C THR A 321 -9.18 6.88 -7.28
N ASN A 322 -9.61 7.17 -6.05
CA ASN A 322 -8.77 7.79 -5.03
C ASN A 322 -8.47 6.75 -3.94
N ALA A 323 -7.36 6.05 -4.12
CA ALA A 323 -6.88 4.99 -3.25
C ALA A 323 -6.39 5.50 -1.89
N GLY A 324 -6.00 6.78 -1.80
CA GLY A 324 -5.68 7.45 -0.54
C GLY A 324 -6.91 7.87 0.28
N ALA A 325 -8.12 7.49 -0.12
CA ALA A 325 -9.36 7.96 0.48
C ALA A 325 -10.40 6.83 0.70
N VAL A 326 -9.91 5.63 1.02
CA VAL A 326 -10.70 4.43 1.32
C VAL A 326 -11.33 4.53 2.69
N SER A 327 -10.51 4.76 3.72
CA SER A 327 -10.92 4.80 5.12
C SER A 327 -10.64 6.17 5.74
N ASP A 328 -11.48 6.56 6.69
CA ASP A 328 -11.16 7.59 7.65
C ASP A 328 -10.25 7.00 8.73
N LEU A 329 -9.07 7.59 8.97
CA LEU A 329 -8.06 7.00 9.86
C LEU A 329 -8.19 7.58 11.27
N ARG A 330 -7.99 6.72 12.27
CA ARG A 330 -7.96 7.10 13.68
C ARG A 330 -6.65 6.69 14.31
N LEU A 331 -6.13 7.55 15.18
CA LEU A 331 -4.88 7.31 15.88
C LEU A 331 -5.07 7.36 17.40
N GLU A 332 -4.59 6.33 18.08
CA GLU A 332 -4.54 6.29 19.54
C GLU A 332 -3.12 6.03 20.04
N LEU A 333 -2.75 6.70 21.13
CA LEU A 333 -1.52 6.47 21.87
C LEU A 333 -1.84 5.83 23.22
N TRP A 334 -1.17 4.72 23.52
CA TRP A 334 -1.33 3.94 24.74
C TRP A 334 -0.01 3.82 25.47
N SER A 335 -0.09 3.71 26.80
CA SER A 335 1.04 3.34 27.65
C SER A 335 0.87 1.91 28.14
N GLU A 336 1.96 1.16 28.20
CA GLU A 336 1.98 -0.17 28.82
C GLU A 336 2.85 -0.13 30.06
N ARG A 337 2.27 -0.45 31.22
CA ARG A 337 2.98 -0.48 32.50
C ARG A 337 2.61 -1.75 33.25
N ALA A 338 3.60 -2.59 33.52
CA ALA A 338 3.41 -3.88 34.19
C ALA A 338 2.27 -4.73 33.59
N GLY A 339 2.16 -4.76 32.25
CA GLY A 339 1.12 -5.48 31.51
C GLY A 339 -0.27 -4.83 31.52
N THR A 340 -0.40 -3.60 32.06
CA THR A 340 -1.63 -2.82 32.00
C THR A 340 -1.54 -1.76 30.90
N PHE A 341 -2.53 -1.74 30.01
CA PHE A 341 -2.64 -0.75 28.94
C PHE A 341 -3.54 0.41 29.38
N THR A 342 -3.05 1.63 29.25
CA THR A 342 -3.82 2.85 29.54
C THR A 342 -3.72 3.82 28.37
N ARG A 343 -4.86 4.22 27.80
CA ARG A 343 -4.89 5.19 26.69
C ARG A 343 -4.43 6.57 27.20
N VAL A 344 -3.40 7.10 26.55
CA VAL A 344 -2.78 8.40 26.84
C VAL A 344 -3.46 9.50 26.03
N ALA A 345 -3.61 9.27 24.72
CA ALA A 345 -4.22 10.23 23.80
C ALA A 345 -4.95 9.50 22.66
N ALA A 346 -5.85 10.20 21.98
CA ALA A 346 -6.54 9.72 20.79
C ALA A 346 -6.95 10.92 19.93
N ILE A 347 -7.00 10.73 18.62
CA ILE A 347 -7.45 11.73 17.66
C ILE A 347 -8.19 11.06 16.48
N ASP A 348 -9.23 11.75 16.02
CA ASP A 348 -10.19 11.40 14.97
C ASP A 348 -10.88 12.72 14.57
N ALA A 349 -10.09 13.61 13.99
CA ALA A 349 -10.44 15.01 13.75
C ALA A 349 -10.49 15.35 12.25
N GLU A 350 -9.62 14.73 11.47
CA GLU A 350 -9.54 14.94 10.03
C GLU A 350 -10.44 13.94 9.31
N PRO A 351 -11.07 14.33 8.18
CA PRO A 351 -11.82 13.40 7.36
C PRO A 351 -10.89 12.52 6.53
N LYS A 352 -11.45 11.44 5.97
CA LYS A 352 -10.79 10.59 4.96
C LYS A 352 -9.94 11.37 3.95
N ALA A 353 -8.83 10.74 3.55
CA ALA A 353 -7.77 11.31 2.70
C ALA A 353 -6.89 12.37 3.35
N GLN A 354 -7.14 12.71 4.62
CA GLN A 354 -6.23 13.51 5.43
C GLN A 354 -5.72 12.65 6.60
N GLY A 355 -4.49 12.97 7.03
CA GLY A 355 -3.83 12.27 8.11
C GLY A 355 -4.21 12.82 9.47
N GLU A 356 -3.93 12.02 10.51
CA GLU A 356 -4.11 12.40 11.90
C GLU A 356 -2.76 12.69 12.56
N THR A 357 -2.72 13.73 13.40
CA THR A 357 -1.52 14.10 14.15
C THR A 357 -1.80 14.25 15.63
N LEU A 358 -1.17 13.41 16.45
CA LEU A 358 -1.01 13.65 17.88
C LEU A 358 0.23 14.52 18.08
N PHE A 359 0.03 15.83 18.18
CA PHE A 359 1.14 16.79 18.23
C PHE A 359 1.70 16.96 19.65
N ASN A 360 3.03 16.79 19.79
CA ASN A 360 3.78 17.08 21.01
C ASN A 360 3.13 16.53 22.29
N VAL A 361 2.74 15.25 22.28
CA VAL A 361 2.18 14.59 23.46
C VAL A 361 3.28 14.40 24.51
N PRO A 362 3.11 14.94 25.72
CA PRO A 362 4.11 14.87 26.79
C PRO A 362 4.11 13.47 27.43
N LEU A 363 5.19 12.72 27.21
CA LEU A 363 5.41 11.40 27.79
C LEU A 363 6.48 11.51 28.88
N SER A 364 6.01 11.74 30.11
CA SER A 364 6.81 12.04 31.30
C SER A 364 7.55 10.83 31.90
N LEU A 365 7.19 9.61 31.48
CA LEU A 365 7.81 8.37 31.96
C LEU A 365 8.55 7.67 30.82
N THR A 366 9.66 7.05 31.17
CA THR A 366 10.33 6.10 30.28
C THR A 366 9.52 4.80 30.18
N GLY A 367 9.84 3.99 29.18
CA GLY A 367 9.22 2.67 28.97
C GLY A 367 8.44 2.57 27.67
N ARG A 368 7.56 1.57 27.60
CA ARG A 368 6.89 1.17 26.36
C ARG A 368 5.60 1.95 26.11
N TYR A 369 5.43 2.41 24.90
CA TYR A 369 4.24 3.08 24.39
C TYR A 369 3.78 2.39 23.10
N LEU A 370 2.49 2.47 22.80
CA LEU A 370 1.88 1.82 21.66
C LEU A 370 1.07 2.83 20.85
N MET A 371 1.19 2.73 19.53
CA MET A 371 0.43 3.49 18.55
C MET A 371 -0.56 2.53 17.91
N ARG A 372 -1.85 2.84 18.01
CA ARG A 372 -2.92 2.04 17.41
C ARG A 372 -3.57 2.84 16.30
N VAL A 373 -3.54 2.30 15.09
CA VAL A 373 -4.20 2.83 13.90
C VAL A 373 -5.46 2.00 13.65
N SER A 374 -6.56 2.65 13.28
CA SER A 374 -7.80 1.95 12.90
C SER A 374 -8.59 2.78 11.90
N GLY A 375 -9.54 2.12 11.22
CA GLY A 375 -10.32 2.71 10.14
C GLY A 375 -11.83 2.54 10.31
N ASP A 376 -12.59 2.92 9.29
CA ASP A 376 -14.05 2.86 9.24
C ASP A 376 -14.61 2.30 7.92
N ALA A 377 -13.76 1.71 7.07
CA ALA A 377 -14.15 1.21 5.76
C ALA A 377 -13.62 -0.21 5.47
N ASP A 378 -14.44 -1.01 4.78
CA ASP A 378 -14.11 -2.37 4.37
C ASP A 378 -13.18 -2.42 3.16
N GLY A 379 -11.92 -2.01 3.25
CA GLY A 379 -10.99 -2.01 2.11
C GLY A 379 -9.55 -1.67 2.44
N ALA A 380 -8.63 -2.06 1.56
CA ALA A 380 -7.21 -1.75 1.71
C ALA A 380 -6.95 -0.23 1.65
N GLN A 381 -6.75 0.37 2.83
CA GLN A 381 -6.23 1.71 3.03
C GLN A 381 -4.76 1.60 3.43
N LEU A 382 -3.86 1.84 2.47
CA LEU A 382 -2.45 2.04 2.79
C LEU A 382 -2.28 3.29 3.65
N TYR A 383 -1.29 3.29 4.53
CA TYR A 383 -0.92 4.48 5.29
C TYR A 383 0.58 4.46 5.64
N SER A 384 1.13 5.61 6.00
CA SER A 384 2.39 5.68 6.74
C SER A 384 2.12 6.13 8.17
N LEU A 385 2.95 5.66 9.10
CA LEU A 385 2.92 6.03 10.50
C LEU A 385 4.32 6.40 10.93
N SER A 386 4.47 7.53 11.61
CA SER A 386 5.75 7.96 12.17
C SER A 386 5.61 8.51 13.58
N ALA A 387 6.67 8.34 14.37
CA ALA A 387 6.80 8.93 15.70
C ALA A 387 8.14 9.67 15.81
N THR A 388 8.07 10.95 16.20
CA THR A 388 9.24 11.79 16.44
C THR A 388 9.27 12.23 17.89
N ALA A 389 10.46 12.24 18.50
CA ALA A 389 10.62 12.69 19.88
C ALA A 389 11.44 13.97 19.97
N ARG A 390 11.11 14.81 20.94
CA ARG A 390 11.95 15.93 21.39
C ARG A 390 12.01 15.97 22.92
N VAL A 391 13.02 16.67 23.43
CA VAL A 391 13.24 16.82 24.87
C VAL A 391 12.06 17.55 25.52
N ILE A 392 11.67 17.13 26.73
CA ILE A 392 10.82 17.95 27.60
C ILE A 392 11.72 18.96 28.31
N ASP A 393 11.58 20.22 27.93
CA ASP A 393 12.42 21.35 28.34
C ASP A 393 11.69 22.33 29.28
N GLY A 394 10.41 22.07 29.56
CA GLY A 394 9.55 22.90 30.40
C GLY A 394 8.74 23.95 29.63
N ASP A 395 9.00 24.12 28.33
CA ASP A 395 8.22 24.96 27.43
C ASP A 395 7.00 24.15 26.93
N PHE A 396 5.91 24.27 27.68
CA PHE A 396 4.66 23.57 27.40
C PHE A 396 3.77 24.31 26.39
N THR A 397 4.03 25.61 26.18
CA THR A 397 3.29 26.44 25.21
C THR A 397 3.93 26.53 23.85
N LEU A 398 5.19 26.07 23.73
CA LEU A 398 6.00 26.03 22.52
C LEU A 398 6.35 27.41 21.95
N ASP A 399 6.43 28.42 22.81
CA ASP A 399 6.76 29.79 22.40
C ASP A 399 8.27 30.09 22.45
N GLY A 400 9.07 29.10 22.88
CA GLY A 400 10.52 29.18 23.03
C GLY A 400 10.96 29.77 24.37
N ILE A 401 10.05 29.99 25.32
CA ILE A 401 10.33 30.56 26.64
C ILE A 401 9.73 29.64 27.69
N VAL A 402 10.43 29.42 28.80
CA VAL A 402 9.88 28.68 29.95
C VAL A 402 9.45 29.67 31.02
N ASP A 403 8.16 29.98 31.12
CA ASP A 403 7.65 31.00 32.03
C ASP A 403 6.31 30.62 32.71
N GLY A 404 5.61 31.61 33.26
CA GLY A 404 4.36 31.38 33.99
C GLY A 404 3.21 30.90 33.10
N GLU A 405 3.24 31.17 31.80
CA GLU A 405 2.25 30.67 30.85
C GLU A 405 2.37 29.15 30.66
N ASP A 406 3.59 28.61 30.67
CA ASP A 406 3.82 27.16 30.66
C ASP A 406 3.27 26.49 31.91
N LEU A 407 3.47 27.09 33.08
CA LEU A 407 2.87 26.56 34.31
C LEU A 407 1.35 26.53 34.23
N LEU A 408 0.73 27.55 33.63
CA LEU A 408 -0.71 27.59 33.43
C LEU A 408 -1.18 26.55 32.40
N ALA A 409 -0.43 26.35 31.32
CA ALA A 409 -0.67 25.28 30.34
C ALA A 409 -0.55 23.90 30.99
N TRP A 410 0.47 23.73 31.85
CA TRP A 410 0.68 22.55 32.68
C TRP A 410 -0.52 22.25 33.60
N GLN A 411 -1.03 23.26 34.30
CA GLN A 411 -2.17 23.10 35.21
C GLN A 411 -3.50 22.79 34.50
N ARG A 412 -3.63 23.19 33.23
CA ARG A 412 -4.90 23.12 32.48
C ARG A 412 -5.01 21.89 31.59
N THR A 413 -3.90 21.26 31.26
CA THR A 413 -3.89 20.05 30.43
C THR A 413 -3.77 18.83 31.34
N ALA A 414 -4.50 17.76 31.01
CA ALA A 414 -4.37 16.50 31.74
C ALA A 414 -3.10 15.80 31.26
N PHE A 415 -1.97 16.11 31.89
CA PHE A 415 -0.72 15.41 31.63
C PHE A 415 -0.78 14.01 32.23
N PHE A 416 -0.24 13.05 31.50
CA PHE A 416 0.12 11.78 32.10
C PHE A 416 1.26 12.04 33.10
N ASP A 417 1.04 11.69 34.37
CA ASP A 417 1.99 11.88 35.48
C ASP A 417 2.52 13.32 35.64
N ALA A 418 1.62 14.23 36.02
CA ALA A 418 1.84 15.68 36.04
C ALA A 418 2.98 16.13 36.97
N ASP A 419 3.26 15.40 38.05
CA ASP A 419 4.25 15.80 39.07
C ASP A 419 5.68 15.84 38.51
N ALA A 420 6.06 14.89 37.64
CA ALA A 420 7.38 14.86 37.01
C ALA A 420 7.64 16.06 36.09
N LEU A 421 6.60 16.54 35.42
CA LEU A 421 6.69 17.69 34.49
C LEU A 421 6.83 19.02 35.23
N LEU A 422 6.30 19.13 36.45
CA LEU A 422 6.47 20.32 37.28
C LEU A 422 7.94 20.55 37.65
N GLU A 423 8.69 19.49 37.97
CA GLU A 423 10.13 19.59 38.28
C GLU A 423 10.92 20.07 37.06
N VAL A 424 10.58 19.61 35.86
CA VAL A 424 11.21 20.05 34.61
C VAL A 424 10.98 21.55 34.38
N TRP A 425 9.73 22.01 34.51
CA TRP A 425 9.42 23.44 34.42
C TRP A 425 10.16 24.27 35.47
N GLN A 426 10.20 23.82 36.73
CA GLN A 426 10.92 24.52 37.80
C GLN A 426 12.42 24.65 37.50
N GLY A 427 13.02 23.61 36.91
CA GLY A 427 14.42 23.62 36.49
C GLY A 427 14.70 24.51 35.28
N GLY A 428 13.71 24.66 34.39
CA GLY A 428 13.79 25.48 33.17
C GLY A 428 13.32 26.93 33.33
N PHE A 429 12.61 27.29 34.40
CA PHE A 429 11.96 28.59 34.53
C PHE A 429 12.91 29.78 34.30
N GLY A 430 12.55 30.63 33.34
CA GLY A 430 13.33 31.77 32.87
C GLY A 430 14.31 31.45 31.73
N ALA A 431 14.33 30.21 31.22
CA ALA A 431 15.11 29.85 30.04
C ALA A 431 14.47 30.37 28.74
N THR A 432 15.32 30.65 27.76
CA THR A 432 14.93 30.86 26.35
C THR A 432 15.56 29.75 25.54
N LEU A 433 14.73 29.02 24.81
CA LEU A 433 15.12 27.86 24.03
C LEU A 433 15.33 28.28 22.58
N ALA A 434 16.21 27.57 21.86
CA ALA A 434 16.31 27.75 20.43
C ALA A 434 15.00 27.29 19.81
N SER A 435 14.27 28.18 19.14
CA SER A 435 13.03 27.84 18.46
C SER A 435 13.29 26.65 17.54
N SER A 436 12.66 25.50 17.79
CA SER A 436 12.44 24.53 16.73
C SER A 436 11.69 25.28 15.64
N GLU A 437 12.26 25.37 14.44
CA GLU A 437 11.55 25.99 13.31
C GLU A 437 10.15 25.38 13.28
N ILE A 438 9.12 26.22 13.38
CA ILE A 438 7.77 25.81 13.04
C ILE A 438 7.90 25.36 11.59
N HIS A 439 7.93 24.05 11.36
CA HIS A 439 7.70 23.49 10.04
C HIS A 439 6.29 23.92 9.69
N VAL A 440 6.19 25.07 9.02
CA VAL A 440 4.96 25.46 8.35
C VAL A 440 4.72 24.32 7.38
N VAL A 441 3.72 23.48 7.70
CA VAL A 441 3.15 22.53 6.76
C VAL A 441 3.00 23.30 5.45
N PRO A 442 3.70 22.90 4.36
CA PRO A 442 3.58 23.62 3.11
C PRO A 442 2.10 23.67 2.77
N GLU A 443 1.50 24.87 2.78
CA GLU A 443 0.16 25.02 2.22
C GLU A 443 0.21 24.41 0.81
N PRO A 444 -0.76 23.57 0.43
CA PRO A 444 -0.84 23.10 -0.94
C PRO A 444 -0.82 24.34 -1.82
N GLN A 445 0.22 24.47 -2.63
CA GLN A 445 0.55 25.68 -3.36
C GLN A 445 -0.72 26.27 -3.97
N GLY A 446 -1.08 27.49 -3.55
CA GLY A 446 -2.28 28.24 -3.93
C GLY A 446 -2.33 28.64 -5.42
N LEU A 447 -2.01 27.73 -6.34
CA LEU A 447 -2.12 27.89 -7.78
C LEU A 447 -3.57 27.77 -8.30
N LEU A 448 -4.56 27.53 -7.43
CA LEU A 448 -5.96 27.40 -7.82
C LEU A 448 -6.84 28.64 -7.54
N LEU A 449 -6.35 29.67 -6.86
CA LEU A 449 -7.11 30.92 -6.63
C LEU A 449 -6.75 32.09 -7.56
N GLY A 450 -5.71 31.93 -8.40
CA GLY A 450 -5.31 32.95 -9.40
C GLY A 450 -6.11 32.95 -10.71
N LEU A 451 -6.80 31.85 -11.04
CA LEU A 451 -7.49 31.69 -12.33
C LEU A 451 -8.94 32.18 -12.36
N LEU A 452 -9.53 32.53 -11.21
CA LEU A 452 -10.89 33.10 -11.13
C LEU A 452 -10.93 34.63 -11.18
N ALA A 453 -9.77 35.31 -11.16
CA ALA A 453 -9.68 36.78 -11.21
C ALA A 453 -9.29 37.36 -12.60
N CYS A 454 -8.93 36.54 -13.58
CA CYS A 454 -8.55 37.01 -14.94
C CYS A 454 -9.55 36.63 -16.05
N GLY A 455 -10.68 35.99 -15.73
CA GLY A 455 -11.66 35.50 -16.71
C GLY A 455 -12.87 36.41 -17.01
N THR A 456 -12.93 37.65 -16.52
CA THR A 456 -14.15 38.49 -16.62
C THR A 456 -14.01 39.82 -17.35
N THR A 457 -12.92 40.09 -18.09
CA THR A 457 -12.76 41.38 -18.80
C THR A 457 -12.62 41.33 -20.32
N VAL A 458 -12.83 40.18 -20.98
CA VAL A 458 -12.88 40.13 -22.45
C VAL A 458 -14.04 39.25 -22.91
N SER A 459 -15.23 39.85 -23.06
CA SER A 459 -16.23 39.51 -24.09
C SER A 459 -17.55 40.28 -23.91
N LEU A 460 -17.52 41.61 -24.02
CA LEU A 460 -18.73 42.38 -24.38
C LEU A 460 -18.32 43.65 -25.13
N ARG A 461 -18.02 43.52 -26.42
CA ARG A 461 -18.12 44.65 -27.38
C ARG A 461 -18.19 44.14 -28.81
N ALA A 462 -19.37 43.70 -29.20
CA ALA A 462 -19.76 43.69 -30.60
C ALA A 462 -21.20 44.20 -30.75
N VAL A 463 -21.37 45.00 -31.80
CA VAL A 463 -22.63 45.39 -32.44
C VAL A 463 -23.33 46.62 -31.86
N GLY A 464 -23.09 47.78 -32.49
CA GLY A 464 -24.02 48.90 -32.42
C GLY A 464 -23.48 50.26 -32.83
N ARG A 465 -23.16 50.48 -34.11
CA ARG A 465 -23.62 51.66 -34.91
C ARG A 465 -22.83 51.82 -36.22
N THR A 466 -23.52 51.46 -37.30
CA THR A 466 -23.34 52.01 -38.65
C THR A 466 -23.62 53.52 -38.68
N ARG A 467 -22.72 54.34 -39.26
CA ARG A 467 -23.00 55.21 -40.43
C ARG A 467 -21.84 56.15 -40.80
N ARG A 468 -21.56 56.15 -42.11
CA ARG A 468 -21.11 57.24 -43.00
C ARG A 468 -19.66 57.76 -42.87
N SER A 469 -18.86 57.54 -43.92
CA SER A 469 -18.67 58.51 -45.01
C SER A 469 -17.83 57.97 -46.19
N SER A 470 -18.46 58.06 -47.37
CA SER A 470 -17.97 58.26 -48.74
C SER A 470 -16.46 58.36 -49.10
N VAL A 471 -16.13 57.62 -50.16
CA VAL A 471 -15.50 58.07 -51.44
C VAL A 471 -13.98 58.33 -51.45
N ALA A 472 -13.25 57.52 -52.21
CA ALA A 472 -12.61 57.94 -53.47
C ALA A 472 -12.01 56.75 -54.25
N ARG A 473 -12.22 56.77 -55.57
CA ARG A 473 -11.73 55.83 -56.59
C ARG A 473 -10.26 56.09 -56.92
N GLY A 474 -9.59 55.10 -57.53
CA GLY A 474 -8.43 55.38 -58.37
C GLY A 474 -7.73 54.16 -58.95
N ARG A 475 -8.26 53.68 -60.07
CA ARG A 475 -7.64 52.94 -61.19
C ARG A 475 -6.79 51.69 -60.92
#